data_AF-A0A2V8VIW2-F1
#
_entry.id   AF-A0A2V8VIW2-F1
#
_cell.length_a   1.000
_cell.length_b   1.000
_cell.length_c   1.000
_cell.angle_alpha   90.00
_cell.angle_beta   90.00
_cell.angle_gamma   90.00
#
_symmetry.space_group_name_H-M   'P 1'
#
loop_
_entity.id
_entity.type
_entity.pdbx_description
1 polymer ?
#
loop_
_entity_poly.entity_id
_entity_poly.type
_entity_poly.pdbx_seq_one_letter_code
_entity_poly.pdbx_strand_id
1 'polypeptide(L)'
;MSTRRAAWSRRWTTSRSRAGAAAPRPVSRAGPRCASRRSPFWTSPTDGCGCVRSTPTPRRRTCAGEPASPSPRARCGRHRPRPLPRSKRSRSSIPRAGWTGSICVVTGGRGEGGGRVSVQTTIAKAIASIPDGALIAPGGFQLNRAPMALVLEIVRQGRRNLRVVSLPNPLPLDVLVAAGSVAEAEFGFLGFQFEDGFVMAPHVKQAIETQALTFRERDVYEIVQGLRAAAYGVPFLPAPGGEASDYMKVNRTPTLQDPETGRRIPVARAIRPDVALLHARVADRKGNLRIDDPYADDLLARASVRVIATAETIVERLEMPTIPHTLVEAVAEAPGGALPTSCHHSYGYSAQGLRRHIATAPQGRGRASGSEANAQRVGAADRLVYEMARCIADRDVVATGVASALPMLAIALARATHAPGLTYINCVGAVNPDIREASPTSVDPRLLDACEGTVTLPDMFDLARRGRIDLMFLGAAQVDAEGRANSTCIGDFTRPRVKLPGPAGSSSMRAAVPKVVIGVPRHSSRSLPERVDFATSVPSPRNQTTVVLTDLTRFDLQHGRLRVVSRREGVTLADLRAATGFPVEEEGHTSPAPTVEERRALERLDPAGIRHRMI
;
A
#
# COMPACT_ATOMS: atom_id res chain seq x y z
N MET A 1 46.97 -10.08 -41.60
CA MET A 1 47.09 -11.17 -42.59
C MET A 1 45.81 -12.00 -42.50
N SER A 2 44.79 -11.73 -43.31
CA SER A 2 44.53 -12.39 -44.62
C SER A 2 44.18 -13.88 -44.40
N THR A 3 42.99 -14.44 -44.66
CA THR A 3 42.02 -14.20 -45.76
C THR A 3 40.74 -15.05 -45.61
N ARG A 4 39.56 -14.45 -45.94
CA ARG A 4 38.38 -14.96 -46.71
C ARG A 4 37.59 -16.21 -46.26
N ARG A 5 36.33 -16.45 -46.65
CA ARG A 5 35.06 -15.73 -46.95
C ARG A 5 34.09 -16.82 -47.52
N ALA A 6 32.78 -16.65 -47.28
CA ALA A 6 31.63 -17.16 -48.06
C ALA A 6 31.24 -18.66 -47.94
N ALA A 7 30.00 -19.14 -48.14
CA ALA A 7 28.62 -18.62 -48.18
C ALA A 7 27.68 -19.79 -48.60
N TRP A 8 26.47 -19.84 -48.04
CA TRP A 8 25.17 -20.22 -48.67
C TRP A 8 24.64 -21.67 -48.83
N SER A 9 23.47 -21.87 -48.18
CA SER A 9 22.16 -22.33 -48.74
C SER A 9 21.80 -23.82 -48.84
N ARG A 10 20.62 -24.19 -48.30
CA ARG A 10 19.47 -24.91 -48.95
C ARG A 10 18.33 -25.13 -47.94
N ARG A 11 17.19 -24.47 -48.14
CA ARG A 11 15.90 -24.96 -48.70
C ARG A 11 14.97 -25.64 -47.67
N TRP A 12 13.93 -24.89 -47.26
CA TRP A 12 12.65 -25.43 -46.82
C TRP A 12 11.65 -25.30 -47.97
N THR A 13 11.08 -26.43 -48.40
CA THR A 13 10.02 -26.50 -49.41
C THR A 13 8.64 -26.56 -48.76
N THR A 14 7.74 -25.80 -49.34
CA THR A 14 6.29 -25.71 -49.13
C THR A 14 5.52 -26.97 -49.52
N SER A 15 4.41 -27.25 -48.83
CA SER A 15 3.19 -27.78 -49.49
C SER A 15 1.91 -27.35 -48.76
N ARG A 16 1.00 -26.76 -49.54
CA ARG A 16 -0.37 -26.36 -49.18
C ARG A 16 -1.32 -27.57 -49.19
N SER A 17 -2.38 -27.51 -48.39
CA SER A 17 -3.73 -27.91 -48.86
C SER A 17 -4.84 -27.24 -48.03
N ARG A 18 -5.83 -26.72 -48.76
CA ARG A 18 -7.09 -26.09 -48.30
C ARG A 18 -8.14 -27.14 -47.93
N ALA A 19 -9.00 -26.82 -46.97
CA ALA A 19 -10.45 -27.12 -46.87
C ALA A 19 -10.90 -26.61 -45.48
N GLY A 20 -12.05 -26.01 -45.21
CA GLY A 20 -13.29 -25.72 -45.93
C GLY A 20 -14.25 -25.19 -44.85
N ALA A 21 -14.95 -24.10 -45.11
CA ALA A 21 -15.80 -23.42 -44.15
C ALA A 21 -17.16 -24.11 -43.98
N ALA A 22 -17.70 -24.13 -42.76
CA ALA A 22 -19.12 -24.36 -42.49
C ALA A 22 -19.56 -23.60 -41.23
N ALA A 23 -20.52 -22.69 -41.40
CA ALA A 23 -21.20 -21.94 -40.36
C ALA A 23 -22.40 -22.73 -39.79
N PRO A 24 -22.85 -22.50 -38.54
CA PRO A 24 -24.16 -22.96 -38.10
C PRO A 24 -25.22 -21.84 -38.12
N ARG A 25 -26.39 -22.20 -38.65
CA ARG A 25 -27.65 -21.43 -38.65
C ARG A 25 -28.46 -21.65 -37.35
N PRO A 26 -29.42 -20.76 -37.02
CA PRO A 26 -30.08 -20.69 -35.72
C PRO A 26 -31.36 -21.54 -35.65
N VAL A 27 -31.79 -21.91 -34.43
CA VAL A 27 -33.12 -22.46 -34.15
C VAL A 27 -33.75 -21.74 -32.96
N SER A 28 -35.06 -21.50 -33.05
CA SER A 28 -35.89 -20.64 -32.23
C SER A 28 -36.89 -21.41 -31.35
N ARG A 29 -37.48 -20.66 -30.38
CA ARG A 29 -38.77 -20.82 -29.67
C ARG A 29 -38.87 -21.59 -28.32
N ALA A 30 -39.01 -20.76 -27.26
CA ALA A 30 -40.17 -20.61 -26.35
C ALA A 30 -40.52 -21.62 -25.21
N GLY A 31 -40.34 -21.15 -23.97
CA GLY A 31 -41.29 -21.23 -22.81
C GLY A 31 -41.13 -22.35 -21.77
N PRO A 32 -41.65 -22.22 -20.53
CA PRO A 32 -41.49 -21.15 -19.52
C PRO A 32 -40.63 -21.63 -18.31
N ARG A 33 -39.98 -20.73 -17.56
CA ARG A 33 -39.31 -21.11 -16.29
C ARG A 33 -39.77 -20.25 -15.13
N CYS A 34 -40.41 -20.93 -14.18
CA CYS A 34 -40.66 -20.48 -12.83
C CYS A 34 -39.59 -21.07 -11.88
N ALA A 35 -39.26 -20.31 -10.84
CA ALA A 35 -38.66 -20.68 -9.56
C ALA A 35 -37.17 -21.11 -9.44
N SER A 36 -36.46 -20.32 -8.61
CA SER A 36 -35.29 -20.62 -7.77
C SER A 36 -33.91 -20.80 -8.43
N ARG A 37 -33.08 -19.74 -8.35
CA ARG A 37 -31.63 -19.83 -8.58
C ARG A 37 -30.92 -20.07 -7.25
N ARG A 38 -30.42 -21.29 -7.04
CA ARG A 38 -29.26 -21.56 -6.18
C ARG A 38 -27.99 -21.14 -6.93
N SER A 39 -27.09 -20.46 -6.24
CA SER A 39 -25.76 -20.07 -6.72
C SER A 39 -24.80 -21.27 -6.69
N PRO A 40 -23.95 -21.52 -7.71
CA PRO A 40 -22.92 -22.55 -7.65
C PRO A 40 -21.61 -21.95 -7.12
N PHE A 41 -21.26 -22.25 -5.87
CA PHE A 41 -19.93 -21.99 -5.31
C PHE A 41 -19.13 -23.31 -5.24
N TRP A 42 -17.92 -23.24 -5.80
CA TRP A 42 -16.72 -24.06 -5.64
C TRP A 42 -16.83 -25.40 -4.88
N THR A 43 -16.63 -26.50 -5.60
CA THR A 43 -16.15 -27.77 -5.07
C THR A 43 -14.68 -27.96 -5.48
N SER A 44 -13.85 -28.39 -4.52
CA SER A 44 -12.42 -28.66 -4.74
C SER A 44 -12.21 -30.14 -5.10
N PRO A 45 -11.31 -30.50 -6.03
CA PRO A 45 -10.85 -31.87 -6.19
C PRO A 45 -9.58 -32.13 -5.36
N THR A 46 -9.65 -33.14 -4.51
CA THR A 46 -8.52 -33.82 -3.86
C THR A 46 -7.90 -34.82 -4.83
N ASP A 47 -6.56 -34.91 -4.93
CA ASP A 47 -5.85 -36.18 -5.12
C ASP A 47 -4.31 -36.04 -5.04
N GLY A 48 -3.67 -36.99 -4.35
CA GLY A 48 -2.35 -37.54 -4.71
C GLY A 48 -1.11 -37.05 -3.94
N CYS A 49 -0.88 -37.55 -2.72
CA CYS A 49 0.39 -37.40 -1.98
C CYS A 49 1.21 -38.72 -2.05
N GLY A 50 2.47 -38.64 -2.49
CA GLY A 50 3.45 -39.73 -2.45
C GLY A 50 4.52 -39.48 -1.39
N CYS A 51 4.57 -40.35 -0.38
CA CYS A 51 5.51 -40.30 0.74
C CYS A 51 6.88 -40.94 0.39
N VAL A 52 7.98 -40.32 0.81
CA VAL A 52 9.27 -41.01 1.02
C VAL A 52 9.84 -40.60 2.37
N ARG A 53 10.06 -41.61 3.24
CA ARG A 53 10.68 -41.48 4.56
C ARG A 53 12.20 -41.53 4.45
N SER A 54 12.91 -40.74 5.25
CA SER A 54 14.21 -41.15 5.78
C SER A 54 14.53 -40.45 7.12
N THR A 55 15.01 -41.24 8.07
CA THR A 55 15.77 -40.89 9.29
C THR A 55 16.92 -41.92 9.33
N PRO A 56 18.12 -41.63 9.91
CA PRO A 56 18.26 -41.70 11.37
C PRO A 56 19.39 -40.87 12.05
N THR A 57 19.10 -40.60 13.34
CA THR A 57 19.93 -40.54 14.58
C THR A 57 21.08 -39.54 14.86
N PRO A 58 21.25 -39.16 16.16
CA PRO A 58 22.09 -38.05 16.61
C PRO A 58 23.42 -38.49 17.25
N ARG A 59 24.42 -37.59 17.28
CA ARG A 59 25.65 -37.75 18.09
C ARG A 59 25.69 -36.75 19.24
N ARG A 60 25.82 -37.30 20.45
CA ARG A 60 26.20 -36.59 21.69
C ARG A 60 27.68 -36.22 21.63
N ARG A 61 28.05 -35.04 22.14
CA ARG A 61 29.36 -34.76 22.75
C ARG A 61 29.18 -33.88 23.99
N THR A 62 29.73 -34.38 25.09
CA THR A 62 29.94 -33.74 26.39
C THR A 62 31.31 -33.07 26.44
N CYS A 63 31.44 -32.01 27.26
CA CYS A 63 32.56 -31.63 28.18
C CYS A 63 32.38 -30.14 28.55
N ALA A 64 32.07 -29.81 29.82
CA ALA A 64 33.00 -29.30 30.86
C ALA A 64 33.54 -27.89 30.53
N GLY A 65 33.35 -26.80 31.30
CA GLY A 65 33.35 -26.58 32.75
C GLY A 65 34.55 -25.67 33.08
N GLU A 66 34.36 -24.33 33.17
CA GLU A 66 34.54 -23.44 34.36
C GLU A 66 35.67 -22.39 34.11
N PRO A 67 35.83 -21.31 34.92
CA PRO A 67 34.87 -20.56 35.74
C PRO A 67 34.95 -19.01 35.55
N ALA A 68 33.98 -18.31 36.14
CA ALA A 68 33.85 -16.85 36.15
C ALA A 68 34.49 -16.20 37.40
N SER A 69 35.03 -14.99 37.24
CA SER A 69 35.54 -14.12 38.32
C SER A 69 34.65 -12.88 38.55
N PRO A 70 34.57 -12.33 39.78
CA PRO A 70 33.49 -11.44 40.23
C PRO A 70 33.83 -9.94 40.15
N SER A 71 32.80 -9.08 40.07
CA SER A 71 32.94 -7.64 40.37
C SER A 71 31.77 -7.13 41.23
N PRO A 72 31.97 -6.07 42.04
CA PRO A 72 31.27 -5.90 43.32
C PRO A 72 29.99 -5.06 43.24
N ARG A 73 29.07 -5.37 44.16
CA ARG A 73 27.80 -4.69 44.41
C ARG A 73 28.00 -3.30 45.03
N ALA A 74 27.54 -2.26 44.36
CA ALA A 74 27.32 -0.93 44.95
C ALA A 74 25.87 -0.81 45.47
N ARG A 75 25.73 -0.40 46.75
CA ARG A 75 24.45 -0.11 47.42
C ARG A 75 23.92 1.25 46.95
N CYS A 76 22.71 1.29 46.40
CA CYS A 76 21.97 2.54 46.21
C CYS A 76 21.05 2.81 47.41
N GLY A 77 21.32 3.91 48.11
CA GLY A 77 20.51 4.46 49.20
C GLY A 77 19.17 5.01 48.70
N ARG A 78 18.14 4.87 49.53
CA ARG A 78 16.78 5.37 49.29
C ARG A 78 16.72 6.86 49.65
N HIS A 79 16.48 7.72 48.66
CA HIS A 79 16.03 9.11 48.90
C HIS A 79 14.54 9.23 48.55
N ARG A 80 13.72 9.60 49.54
CA ARG A 80 12.32 10.03 49.37
C ARG A 80 12.30 11.50 48.92
N PRO A 81 11.53 11.90 47.89
CA PRO A 81 11.30 13.32 47.61
C PRO A 81 10.17 13.89 48.49
N ARG A 82 10.40 15.11 49.01
CA ARG A 82 9.41 15.97 49.70
C ARG A 82 8.43 16.62 48.70
N PRO A 83 7.19 16.98 49.09
CA PRO A 83 6.23 17.61 48.20
C PRO A 83 6.48 19.13 48.04
N LEU A 84 6.29 19.64 46.82
CA LEU A 84 6.32 21.08 46.49
C LEU A 84 4.99 21.79 46.85
N PRO A 85 5.02 23.10 47.17
CA PRO A 85 3.84 23.85 47.60
C PRO A 85 2.94 24.31 46.43
N ARG A 86 1.63 24.35 46.68
CA ARG A 86 0.56 24.76 45.74
C ARG A 86 0.59 26.28 45.47
N SER A 87 0.65 26.68 44.20
CA SER A 87 0.39 28.06 43.76
C SER A 87 -1.06 28.22 43.24
N LYS A 88 -1.62 29.40 43.52
CA LYS A 88 -3.03 29.79 43.33
C LYS A 88 -3.36 29.96 41.84
N ARG A 89 -4.43 29.30 41.35
CA ARG A 89 -5.01 29.54 40.02
C ARG A 89 -5.95 30.75 40.05
N SER A 90 -5.71 31.74 39.19
CA SER A 90 -6.70 32.75 38.81
C SER A 90 -7.74 32.13 37.88
N ARG A 91 -9.01 32.50 38.07
CA ARG A 91 -10.15 32.07 37.24
C ARG A 91 -10.28 33.04 36.07
N SER A 92 -10.13 32.55 34.85
CA SER A 92 -10.63 33.20 33.63
C SER A 92 -11.70 32.31 32.99
N SER A 93 -12.91 32.85 32.89
CA SER A 93 -14.12 32.22 32.35
C SER A 93 -14.08 32.09 30.83
N ILE A 94 -14.15 30.87 30.32
CA ILE A 94 -14.38 30.55 28.90
C ILE A 94 -15.84 30.11 28.74
N PRO A 95 -16.60 30.57 27.72
CA PRO A 95 -18.00 30.19 27.55
C PRO A 95 -18.12 28.72 27.12
N ARG A 96 -19.04 27.99 27.77
CA ARG A 96 -19.41 26.61 27.40
C ARG A 96 -20.29 26.62 26.15
N ALA A 97 -19.71 26.32 24.99
CA ALA A 97 -20.48 25.76 23.88
C ALA A 97 -20.68 24.26 24.15
N GLY A 98 -21.93 23.86 24.35
CA GLY A 98 -22.31 22.51 24.74
C GLY A 98 -22.08 21.50 23.61
N TRP A 99 -21.28 20.49 23.89
CA TRP A 99 -21.35 19.18 23.24
C TRP A 99 -21.19 18.12 24.33
N THR A 100 -22.30 17.47 24.68
CA THR A 100 -22.36 16.33 25.61
C THR A 100 -21.84 15.08 24.90
N GLY A 101 -20.56 15.07 24.55
CA GLY A 101 -19.84 13.86 24.24
C GLY A 101 -19.16 13.39 25.50
N SER A 102 -19.75 12.43 26.21
CA SER A 102 -19.13 11.76 27.33
C SER A 102 -17.76 11.26 26.88
N ILE A 103 -16.67 11.81 27.41
CA ILE A 103 -15.36 11.17 27.34
C ILE A 103 -15.48 9.94 28.24
N CYS A 104 -16.06 8.89 27.68
CA CYS A 104 -16.06 7.59 28.30
C CYS A 104 -14.65 7.07 28.11
N VAL A 105 -13.77 7.33 29.09
CA VAL A 105 -12.65 6.42 29.33
C VAL A 105 -13.32 5.12 29.73
N VAL A 106 -13.66 4.29 28.74
CA VAL A 106 -14.12 2.93 28.97
C VAL A 106 -12.90 2.20 29.49
N THR A 107 -12.67 2.28 30.81
CA THR A 107 -12.02 1.22 31.55
C THR A 107 -12.91 0.00 31.33
N GLY A 108 -12.59 -0.79 30.30
CA GLY A 108 -13.35 -1.99 29.97
C GLY A 108 -13.54 -2.78 31.25
N GLY A 109 -14.80 -2.96 31.66
CA GLY A 109 -15.17 -3.82 32.76
C GLY A 109 -14.54 -5.18 32.50
N ARG A 110 -13.66 -5.62 33.41
CA ARG A 110 -13.15 -6.98 33.43
C ARG A 110 -14.34 -7.87 33.76
N GLY A 111 -14.92 -8.52 32.75
CA GLY A 111 -15.74 -9.69 32.99
C GLY A 111 -14.86 -10.74 33.67
N GLU A 112 -15.33 -11.26 34.80
CA GLU A 112 -14.72 -12.40 35.48
C GLU A 112 -14.73 -13.60 34.53
N GLY A 113 -13.58 -13.97 34.01
CA GLY A 113 -13.38 -15.09 33.09
C GLY A 113 -11.89 -15.24 32.81
N GLY A 114 -11.37 -16.45 33.02
CA GLY A 114 -9.94 -16.80 33.04
C GLY A 114 -9.13 -16.27 31.85
N GLY A 115 -7.80 -16.20 32.04
CA GLY A 115 -6.85 -15.70 31.04
C GLY A 115 -7.22 -16.15 29.62
N ARG A 116 -7.31 -15.19 28.68
CA ARG A 116 -7.68 -15.44 27.29
C ARG A 116 -6.68 -16.42 26.66
N VAL A 117 -6.97 -17.71 26.75
CA VAL A 117 -6.29 -18.74 25.96
C VAL A 117 -6.90 -18.66 24.57
N SER A 118 -6.06 -18.54 23.54
CA SER A 118 -6.53 -18.58 22.16
C SER A 118 -7.25 -19.90 21.88
N VAL A 119 -8.40 -19.82 21.22
CA VAL A 119 -9.23 -21.00 20.93
C VAL A 119 -9.09 -21.38 19.45
N GLN A 120 -8.61 -22.59 19.19
CA GLN A 120 -8.73 -23.18 17.85
C GLN A 120 -10.21 -23.45 17.54
N THR A 121 -10.70 -22.95 16.42
CA THR A 121 -12.12 -22.96 16.06
C THR A 121 -12.32 -23.11 14.55
N THR A 122 -13.57 -23.19 14.11
CA THR A 122 -13.92 -23.04 12.69
C THR A 122 -14.10 -21.56 12.32
N ILE A 123 -13.87 -21.22 11.04
CA ILE A 123 -14.13 -19.89 10.49
C ILE A 123 -15.57 -19.45 10.78
N ALA A 124 -16.55 -20.34 10.57
CA ALA A 124 -17.95 -20.05 10.79
C ALA A 124 -18.26 -19.66 12.25
N LYS A 125 -17.74 -20.41 13.22
CA LYS A 125 -17.94 -20.09 14.64
C LYS A 125 -17.22 -18.80 15.03
N ALA A 126 -16.02 -18.56 14.50
CA ALA A 126 -15.28 -17.33 14.77
C ALA A 126 -16.04 -16.10 14.26
N ILE A 127 -16.48 -16.10 13.00
CA ILE A 127 -17.24 -14.99 12.42
C ILE A 127 -18.62 -14.82 13.05
N ALA A 128 -19.24 -15.91 13.52
CA ALA A 128 -20.55 -15.83 14.18
C ALA A 128 -20.54 -14.96 15.45
N SER A 129 -19.36 -14.78 16.05
CA SER A 129 -19.15 -13.95 17.24
C SER A 129 -18.96 -12.45 16.94
N ILE A 130 -18.94 -12.05 15.66
CA ILE A 130 -18.86 -10.64 15.26
C ILE A 130 -20.28 -10.07 15.15
N PRO A 131 -20.66 -9.10 15.99
CA PRO A 131 -21.96 -8.46 15.88
C PRO A 131 -22.04 -7.55 14.66
N ASP A 132 -23.26 -7.32 14.16
CA ASP A 132 -23.51 -6.23 13.21
C ASP A 132 -23.11 -4.88 13.85
N GLY A 133 -22.68 -3.92 13.05
CA GLY A 133 -22.18 -2.63 13.58
C GLY A 133 -20.73 -2.64 14.07
N ALA A 134 -20.09 -3.81 14.19
CA ALA A 134 -18.71 -3.93 14.66
C ALA A 134 -17.74 -3.13 13.77
N LEU A 135 -16.76 -2.50 14.41
CA LEU A 135 -15.61 -1.93 13.74
C LEU A 135 -14.58 -3.05 13.48
N ILE A 136 -14.47 -3.46 12.22
CA ILE A 136 -13.50 -4.47 11.81
C ILE A 136 -12.33 -3.85 11.04
N ALA A 137 -11.18 -4.49 11.15
CA ALA A 137 -9.98 -4.07 10.44
C ALA A 137 -9.24 -5.30 9.87
N PRO A 138 -9.27 -5.48 8.54
CA PRO A 138 -8.49 -6.53 7.88
C PRO A 138 -7.00 -6.20 7.85
N GLY A 139 -6.16 -7.14 8.30
CA GLY A 139 -4.71 -7.11 8.08
C GLY A 139 -4.35 -7.50 6.64
N GLY A 140 -3.07 -7.66 6.35
CA GLY A 140 -2.58 -7.83 4.98
C GLY A 140 -2.11 -6.51 4.36
N PHE A 141 -1.45 -6.60 3.21
CA PHE A 141 -1.01 -5.44 2.45
C PHE A 141 -1.19 -5.70 0.96
N GLN A 142 -1.90 -4.80 0.28
CA GLN A 142 -2.20 -4.92 -1.14
C GLN A 142 -2.83 -6.28 -1.50
N LEU A 143 -2.32 -6.97 -2.53
CA LEU A 143 -2.79 -8.30 -2.92
C LEU A 143 -2.00 -9.42 -2.25
N ASN A 144 -1.55 -9.20 -1.01
CA ASN A 144 -0.87 -10.18 -0.21
C ASN A 144 -1.50 -10.30 1.19
N ARG A 145 -1.79 -11.55 1.55
CA ARG A 145 -2.25 -12.01 2.86
C ARG A 145 -3.49 -11.29 3.39
N ALA A 146 -4.39 -10.89 2.48
CA ALA A 146 -5.70 -10.41 2.91
C ALA A 146 -6.49 -11.59 3.50
N PRO A 147 -7.20 -11.45 4.63
CA PRO A 147 -7.89 -12.54 5.32
C PRO A 147 -9.21 -12.93 4.63
N MET A 148 -9.13 -13.32 3.35
CA MET A 148 -10.29 -13.44 2.48
C MET A 148 -11.28 -14.54 2.90
N ALA A 149 -10.82 -15.65 3.47
CA ALA A 149 -11.73 -16.66 4.02
C ALA A 149 -12.63 -16.10 5.14
N LEU A 150 -12.09 -15.22 6.00
CA LEU A 150 -12.87 -14.54 7.04
C LEU A 150 -13.83 -13.52 6.42
N VAL A 151 -13.36 -12.73 5.45
CA VAL A 151 -14.17 -11.72 4.74
C VAL A 151 -15.35 -12.37 4.00
N LEU A 152 -15.10 -13.46 3.26
CA LEU A 152 -16.13 -14.18 2.53
C LEU A 152 -17.12 -14.85 3.48
N GLU A 153 -16.66 -15.32 4.64
CA GLU A 153 -17.55 -15.86 5.67
C GLU A 153 -18.46 -14.78 6.28
N ILE A 154 -17.95 -13.56 6.50
CA ILE A 154 -18.78 -12.41 6.92
C ILE A 154 -19.92 -12.17 5.93
N VAL A 155 -19.58 -12.18 4.63
CA VAL A 155 -20.57 -12.06 3.55
C VAL A 155 -21.56 -13.22 3.57
N ARG A 156 -21.07 -14.46 3.71
CA ARG A 156 -21.90 -15.68 3.74
C ARG A 156 -22.90 -15.69 4.89
N GLN A 157 -22.49 -15.22 6.07
CA GLN A 157 -23.36 -15.12 7.24
C GLN A 157 -24.31 -13.91 7.18
N GLY A 158 -24.21 -13.07 6.15
CA GLY A 158 -25.10 -11.92 6.00
C GLY A 158 -24.89 -10.86 7.08
N ARG A 159 -23.66 -10.71 7.62
CA ARG A 159 -23.34 -9.65 8.57
C ARG A 159 -23.47 -8.28 7.91
N ARG A 160 -24.00 -7.30 8.62
CA ARG A 160 -24.37 -5.98 8.07
C ARG A 160 -23.95 -4.84 8.97
N ASN A 161 -24.07 -3.64 8.41
CA ASN A 161 -23.82 -2.37 9.08
C ASN A 161 -22.40 -2.25 9.66
N LEU A 162 -21.44 -3.00 9.10
CA LEU A 162 -20.08 -3.02 9.62
C LEU A 162 -19.39 -1.68 9.37
N ARG A 163 -18.57 -1.27 10.32
CA ARG A 163 -17.61 -0.18 10.11
C ARG A 163 -16.27 -0.81 9.77
N VAL A 164 -15.58 -0.32 8.76
CA VAL A 164 -14.33 -0.93 8.30
C VAL A 164 -13.21 0.08 8.31
N VAL A 165 -12.13 -0.20 9.03
CA VAL A 165 -10.85 0.53 8.88
C VAL A 165 -9.94 -0.32 8.00
N SER A 166 -9.61 0.20 6.82
CA SER A 166 -8.74 -0.44 5.85
C SER A 166 -7.42 0.33 5.80
N LEU A 167 -6.34 -0.35 6.21
CA LEU A 167 -4.98 0.05 5.85
C LEU A 167 -4.80 -0.10 4.33
N PRO A 168 -3.60 0.04 3.74
CA PRO A 168 -3.41 -0.18 2.29
C PRO A 168 -3.62 -1.64 1.82
N ASN A 169 -4.75 -2.26 2.18
CA ASN A 169 -5.29 -3.54 1.78
C ASN A 169 -6.77 -3.36 1.36
N PRO A 170 -7.01 -2.92 0.11
CA PRO A 170 -8.33 -2.48 -0.34
C PRO A 170 -9.31 -3.61 -0.70
N LEU A 171 -8.83 -4.82 -1.01
CA LEU A 171 -9.70 -5.89 -1.54
C LEU A 171 -10.75 -6.36 -0.53
N PRO A 172 -10.43 -6.61 0.76
CA PRO A 172 -11.43 -6.90 1.78
C PRO A 172 -12.57 -5.88 1.84
N LEU A 173 -12.23 -4.59 1.81
CA LEU A 173 -13.22 -3.52 1.85
C LEU A 173 -14.11 -3.55 0.60
N ASP A 174 -13.51 -3.73 -0.59
CA ASP A 174 -14.25 -3.77 -1.85
C ASP A 174 -15.23 -4.94 -1.92
N VAL A 175 -14.84 -6.12 -1.43
CA VAL A 175 -15.71 -7.30 -1.35
C VAL A 175 -16.88 -7.07 -0.37
N LEU A 176 -16.60 -6.48 0.80
CA LEU A 176 -17.65 -6.19 1.79
C LEU A 176 -18.64 -5.12 1.29
N VAL A 177 -18.16 -4.10 0.58
CA VAL A 177 -19.00 -3.08 -0.05
C VAL A 177 -19.86 -3.70 -1.16
N ALA A 178 -19.27 -4.53 -2.03
CA ALA A 178 -20.00 -5.26 -3.07
C ALA A 178 -21.13 -6.13 -2.49
N ALA A 179 -20.91 -6.71 -1.31
CA ALA A 179 -21.89 -7.52 -0.60
C ALA A 179 -22.92 -6.71 0.22
N GLY A 180 -22.85 -5.37 0.24
CA GLY A 180 -23.73 -4.52 1.04
C GLY A 180 -23.53 -4.69 2.55
N SER A 181 -22.35 -5.09 3.00
CA SER A 181 -22.06 -5.40 4.42
C SER A 181 -21.57 -4.19 5.22
N VAL A 182 -21.18 -3.10 4.55
CA VAL A 182 -20.50 -1.93 5.14
C VAL A 182 -21.46 -0.75 5.28
N ALA A 183 -21.52 -0.15 6.47
CA ALA A 183 -22.19 1.13 6.70
C ALA A 183 -21.22 2.31 6.55
N GLU A 184 -20.02 2.18 7.11
CA GLU A 184 -19.00 3.23 7.07
C GLU A 184 -17.63 2.64 6.78
N ALA A 185 -16.84 3.34 5.96
CA ALA A 185 -15.47 2.93 5.65
C ALA A 185 -14.48 4.03 5.97
N GLU A 186 -13.36 3.65 6.56
CA GLU A 186 -12.22 4.51 6.76
C GLU A 186 -10.98 3.89 6.12
N PHE A 187 -10.26 4.65 5.32
CA PHE A 187 -9.14 4.11 4.55
C PHE A 187 -8.14 5.18 4.12
N GLY A 188 -6.93 4.74 3.76
CA GLY A 188 -5.90 5.63 3.21
C GLY A 188 -5.46 5.33 1.79
N PHE A 189 -5.92 4.22 1.18
CA PHE A 189 -5.61 3.88 -0.20
C PHE A 189 -6.62 2.90 -0.80
N LEU A 190 -7.10 3.18 -2.00
CA LEU A 190 -8.13 2.42 -2.73
C LEU A 190 -7.67 1.97 -4.11
N GLY A 191 -6.76 1.02 -4.15
CA GLY A 191 -6.46 0.30 -5.38
C GLY A 191 -5.26 -0.62 -5.21
N PHE A 192 -5.01 -1.39 -6.25
CA PHE A 192 -4.01 -2.42 -6.24
C PHE A 192 -3.40 -2.59 -7.63
N GLN A 193 -2.10 -2.91 -7.67
CA GLN A 193 -1.43 -3.27 -8.90
C GLN A 193 -1.88 -4.68 -9.32
N PHE A 194 -2.42 -4.80 -10.52
CA PHE A 194 -2.94 -6.05 -11.04
C PHE A 194 -2.63 -6.17 -12.52
N GLU A 195 -2.00 -7.28 -12.90
CA GLU A 195 -1.49 -7.53 -14.25
C GLU A 195 -0.57 -6.39 -14.70
N ASP A 196 -0.83 -5.81 -15.87
CA ASP A 196 -0.02 -4.75 -16.46
C ASP A 196 -0.43 -3.34 -16.00
N GLY A 197 -1.12 -3.19 -14.87
CA GLY A 197 -1.58 -1.85 -14.47
C GLY A 197 -2.08 -1.69 -13.04
N PHE A 198 -2.75 -0.57 -12.84
CA PHE A 198 -3.36 -0.19 -11.56
C PHE A 198 -4.87 -0.27 -11.64
N VAL A 199 -5.49 -0.99 -10.70
CA VAL A 199 -6.94 -1.15 -10.61
C VAL A 199 -7.43 -0.47 -9.34
N MET A 200 -8.30 0.52 -9.52
CA MET A 200 -9.09 1.10 -8.42
C MET A 200 -10.02 0.02 -7.86
N ALA A 201 -10.20 -0.02 -6.53
CA ALA A 201 -11.22 -0.85 -5.89
C ALA A 201 -12.62 -0.48 -6.43
N PRO A 202 -13.22 -1.27 -7.36
CA PRO A 202 -14.24 -0.76 -8.25
C PRO A 202 -15.59 -0.54 -7.55
N HIS A 203 -15.95 -1.36 -6.57
CA HIS A 203 -17.22 -1.23 -5.83
C HIS A 203 -17.14 -0.10 -4.81
N VAL A 204 -16.01 0.06 -4.10
CA VAL A 204 -15.79 1.22 -3.21
C VAL A 204 -15.81 2.51 -4.01
N LYS A 205 -15.09 2.54 -5.14
CA LYS A 205 -15.07 3.68 -6.06
C LYS A 205 -16.48 4.07 -6.48
N GLN A 206 -17.25 3.11 -6.98
CA GLN A 206 -18.62 3.35 -7.42
C GLN A 206 -19.47 3.87 -6.26
N ALA A 207 -19.43 3.21 -5.10
CA ALA A 207 -20.24 3.60 -3.95
C ALA A 207 -19.93 5.02 -3.46
N ILE A 208 -18.69 5.49 -3.58
CA ILE A 208 -18.34 6.88 -3.28
C ILE A 208 -18.90 7.84 -4.34
N GLU A 209 -18.71 7.52 -5.63
CA GLU A 209 -19.17 8.37 -6.74
C GLU A 209 -20.70 8.50 -6.81
N THR A 210 -21.42 7.46 -6.37
CA THR A 210 -22.89 7.45 -6.27
C THR A 210 -23.41 7.83 -4.88
N GLN A 211 -22.52 8.17 -3.95
CA GLN A 211 -22.86 8.53 -2.56
C GLN A 211 -23.60 7.44 -1.77
N ALA A 212 -23.39 6.17 -2.13
CA ALA A 212 -23.94 5.00 -1.46
C ALA A 212 -23.11 4.52 -0.25
N LEU A 213 -21.93 5.11 -0.02
CA LEU A 213 -21.05 4.76 1.10
C LEU A 213 -20.67 6.01 1.90
N THR A 214 -20.91 5.98 3.21
CA THR A 214 -20.31 6.94 4.14
C THR A 214 -18.85 6.59 4.33
N PHE A 215 -17.96 7.56 4.14
CA PHE A 215 -16.53 7.30 4.24
C PHE A 215 -15.73 8.40 4.91
N ARG A 216 -14.56 8.02 5.40
CA ARG A 216 -13.50 8.92 5.85
C ARG A 216 -12.17 8.50 5.24
N GLU A 217 -11.67 9.30 4.31
CA GLU A 217 -10.35 9.08 3.72
C GLU A 217 -9.29 9.88 4.47
N ARG A 218 -8.15 9.27 4.81
CA ARG A 218 -7.06 9.91 5.55
C ARG A 218 -5.70 9.52 5.01
N ASP A 219 -4.68 10.30 5.34
CA ASP A 219 -3.30 9.83 5.18
C ASP A 219 -3.06 8.59 6.06
N VAL A 220 -2.36 7.60 5.53
CA VAL A 220 -2.06 6.33 6.20
C VAL A 220 -1.31 6.57 7.50
N TYR A 221 -0.47 7.60 7.58
CA TYR A 221 0.21 7.95 8.83
C TYR A 221 -0.79 8.35 9.93
N GLU A 222 -1.88 9.06 9.60
CA GLU A 222 -2.92 9.40 10.58
C GLU A 222 -3.61 8.13 11.10
N ILE A 223 -3.89 7.15 10.23
CA ILE A 223 -4.46 5.86 10.63
C ILE A 223 -3.48 5.10 11.52
N VAL A 224 -2.19 5.05 11.16
CA VAL A 224 -1.12 4.41 11.95
C VAL A 224 -1.00 5.05 13.33
N GLN A 225 -1.04 6.38 13.43
CA GLN A 225 -1.00 7.07 14.72
C GLN A 225 -2.27 6.81 15.56
N GLY A 226 -3.43 6.69 14.92
CA GLY A 226 -4.66 6.27 15.60
C GLY A 226 -4.58 4.85 16.15
N LEU A 227 -4.06 3.90 15.38
CA LEU A 227 -3.83 2.53 15.84
C LEU A 227 -2.78 2.47 16.97
N ARG A 228 -1.69 3.24 16.85
CA ARG A 228 -0.67 3.36 17.92
C ARG A 228 -1.26 3.92 19.20
N ALA A 229 -2.11 4.95 19.11
CA ALA A 229 -2.77 5.52 20.28
C ALA A 229 -3.62 4.46 20.99
N ALA A 230 -4.39 3.66 20.24
CA ALA A 230 -5.15 2.54 20.79
C ALA A 230 -4.26 1.47 21.42
N ALA A 231 -3.18 1.06 20.73
CA ALA A 231 -2.23 0.07 21.23
C ALA A 231 -1.52 0.52 22.51
N TYR A 232 -1.27 1.82 22.67
CA TYR A 232 -0.67 2.41 23.88
C TYR A 232 -1.69 2.68 24.99
N GLY A 233 -2.99 2.54 24.72
CA GLY A 233 -4.04 2.85 25.70
C GLY A 233 -4.21 4.35 25.97
N VAL A 234 -3.86 5.21 25.00
CA VAL A 234 -3.98 6.67 25.10
C VAL A 234 -5.06 7.20 24.13
N PRO A 235 -5.72 8.34 24.42
CA PRO A 235 -6.86 8.81 23.62
C PRO A 235 -6.48 9.32 22.22
N PHE A 236 -5.23 9.75 22.04
CA PHE A 236 -4.72 10.27 20.77
C PHE A 236 -3.19 10.27 20.76
N LEU A 237 -2.61 10.42 19.57
CA LEU A 237 -1.20 10.74 19.36
C LEU A 237 -1.04 11.89 18.34
N PRO A 238 0.03 12.70 18.43
CA PRO A 238 0.36 13.69 17.41
C PRO A 238 0.53 13.06 16.02
N ALA A 239 -0.06 13.66 15.00
CA ALA A 239 0.03 13.23 13.60
C ALA A 239 0.36 14.40 12.64
N PRO A 240 1.49 15.10 12.84
CA PRO A 240 1.93 16.19 11.96
C PRO A 240 2.33 15.73 10.56
N GLY A 241 2.36 16.65 9.60
CA GLY A 241 2.76 16.45 8.20
C GLY A 241 1.61 16.58 7.20
N GLY A 242 0.36 16.47 7.65
CA GLY A 242 -0.83 16.63 6.80
C GLY A 242 -1.47 18.02 6.83
N GLU A 243 -0.89 19.00 7.54
CA GLU A 243 -1.53 20.27 7.89
C GLU A 243 -1.97 21.09 6.67
N ALA A 244 -1.17 21.06 5.61
CA ALA A 244 -1.43 21.82 4.39
C ALA A 244 -2.36 21.09 3.41
N SER A 245 -2.68 19.82 3.67
CA SER A 245 -3.58 19.03 2.83
C SER A 245 -5.04 19.47 3.04
N ASP A 246 -5.84 19.36 1.98
CA ASP A 246 -7.28 19.59 2.07
C ASP A 246 -7.98 18.56 3.00
N TYR A 247 -7.32 17.43 3.34
CA TYR A 247 -7.81 16.50 4.38
C TYR A 247 -8.09 17.17 5.71
N MET A 248 -7.31 18.18 6.11
CA MET A 248 -7.56 18.90 7.37
C MET A 248 -8.95 19.55 7.40
N LYS A 249 -9.42 20.03 6.24
CA LYS A 249 -10.72 20.70 6.10
C LYS A 249 -11.84 19.68 6.06
N VAL A 250 -11.74 18.67 5.20
CA VAL A 250 -12.83 17.68 4.99
C VAL A 250 -12.99 16.75 6.19
N ASN A 251 -11.90 16.37 6.86
CA ASN A 251 -11.95 15.51 8.05
C ASN A 251 -12.13 16.29 9.35
N ARG A 252 -12.01 17.63 9.31
CA ARG A 252 -12.00 18.52 10.49
C ARG A 252 -11.04 18.00 11.56
N THR A 253 -9.83 17.62 11.12
CA THR A 253 -8.85 16.94 11.98
C THR A 253 -8.50 17.83 13.18
N PRO A 254 -8.67 17.33 14.42
CA PRO A 254 -8.40 18.12 15.61
C PRO A 254 -6.92 18.46 15.70
N THR A 255 -6.63 19.63 16.27
CA THR A 255 -5.27 20.09 16.54
C THR A 255 -5.13 20.48 18.00
N LEU A 256 -3.96 20.21 18.58
CA LEU A 256 -3.57 20.69 19.91
C LEU A 256 -2.45 21.72 19.78
N GLN A 257 -2.41 22.66 20.71
CA GLN A 257 -1.31 23.61 20.80
C GLN A 257 -0.17 22.98 21.60
N ASP A 258 1.01 22.96 21.01
CA ASP A 258 2.25 22.68 21.71
C ASP A 258 2.50 23.80 22.73
N PRO A 259 2.58 23.50 24.04
CA PRO A 259 2.76 24.51 25.07
C PRO A 259 4.14 25.19 25.02
N GLU A 260 5.16 24.55 24.44
CA GLU A 260 6.51 25.10 24.37
C GLU A 260 6.69 26.01 23.16
N THR A 261 6.19 25.58 21.99
CA THR A 261 6.39 26.32 20.74
C THR A 261 5.19 27.15 20.30
N GLY A 262 4.02 26.96 20.92
CA GLY A 262 2.75 27.57 20.52
C GLY A 262 2.17 27.04 19.20
N ARG A 263 2.85 26.11 18.52
CA ARG A 263 2.43 25.56 17.22
C ARG A 263 1.21 24.66 17.38
N ARG A 264 0.28 24.73 16.43
CA ARG A 264 -0.86 23.80 16.35
C ARG A 264 -0.44 22.53 15.62
N ILE A 265 -0.61 21.39 16.26
CA ILE A 265 -0.21 20.07 15.76
C ILE A 265 -1.47 19.21 15.59
N PRO A 266 -1.71 18.61 14.40
CA PRO A 266 -2.79 17.65 14.22
C PRO A 266 -2.65 16.46 15.15
N VAL A 267 -3.75 15.91 15.62
CA VAL A 267 -3.77 14.70 16.45
C VAL A 267 -4.67 13.64 15.85
N ALA A 268 -4.15 12.42 15.79
CA ALA A 268 -4.93 11.25 15.44
C ALA A 268 -5.56 10.67 16.70
N ARG A 269 -6.89 10.63 16.75
CA ARG A 269 -7.63 9.93 17.83
C ARG A 269 -7.39 8.43 17.74
N ALA A 270 -7.43 7.76 18.89
CA ALA A 270 -7.33 6.31 18.96
C ALA A 270 -8.35 5.63 18.03
N ILE A 271 -7.84 4.79 17.13
CA ILE A 271 -8.64 3.89 16.30
C ILE A 271 -8.50 2.53 16.95
N ARG A 272 -9.55 2.07 17.62
CA ARG A 272 -9.56 0.81 18.36
C ARG A 272 -10.57 -0.14 17.71
N PRO A 273 -10.15 -0.97 16.73
CA PRO A 273 -11.05 -1.94 16.10
C PRO A 273 -11.62 -2.90 17.14
N ASP A 274 -12.89 -3.24 17.00
CA ASP A 274 -13.54 -4.27 17.80
C ASP A 274 -12.94 -5.64 17.46
N VAL A 275 -12.64 -5.87 16.18
CA VAL A 275 -12.03 -7.11 15.69
C VAL A 275 -11.00 -6.84 14.60
N ALA A 276 -9.75 -7.26 14.82
CA ALA A 276 -8.79 -7.44 13.75
C ALA A 276 -9.01 -8.81 13.07
N LEU A 277 -9.03 -8.81 11.75
CA LEU A 277 -9.07 -10.03 10.94
C LEU A 277 -7.68 -10.25 10.35
N LEU A 278 -7.02 -11.35 10.70
CA LEU A 278 -5.68 -11.66 10.23
C LEU A 278 -5.65 -12.99 9.48
N HIS A 279 -4.67 -13.15 8.62
CA HIS A 279 -4.31 -14.43 8.03
C HIS A 279 -2.82 -14.65 8.21
N ALA A 280 -2.39 -15.88 8.47
CA ALA A 280 -1.01 -16.24 8.71
C ALA A 280 -0.62 -17.45 7.86
N ARG A 281 0.68 -17.62 7.59
CA ARG A 281 1.13 -18.86 6.94
C ARG A 281 1.01 -20.03 7.91
N VAL A 282 1.46 -19.86 9.14
CA VAL A 282 1.44 -20.92 10.14
C VAL A 282 0.90 -20.38 11.44
N ALA A 283 0.08 -21.16 12.13
CA ALA A 283 -0.22 -20.94 13.54
C ALA A 283 0.17 -22.16 14.36
N ASP A 284 0.32 -22.02 15.66
CA ASP A 284 0.44 -23.18 16.56
C ASP A 284 -0.83 -23.44 17.38
N ARG A 285 -0.86 -24.57 18.09
CA ARG A 285 -1.99 -24.96 18.95
C ARG A 285 -2.30 -24.00 20.08
N LYS A 286 -1.35 -23.13 20.45
CA LYS A 286 -1.60 -22.07 21.45
C LYS A 286 -2.22 -20.83 20.83
N GLY A 287 -2.30 -20.74 19.50
CA GLY A 287 -2.78 -19.57 18.76
C GLY A 287 -1.71 -18.53 18.46
N ASN A 288 -0.43 -18.86 18.61
CA ASN A 288 0.62 -17.98 18.10
C ASN A 288 0.60 -18.00 16.57
N LEU A 289 0.91 -16.87 15.93
CA LEU A 289 0.91 -16.73 14.48
C LEU A 289 2.32 -16.46 13.96
N ARG A 290 2.68 -17.10 12.85
CA ARG A 290 3.82 -16.77 12.01
C ARG A 290 3.33 -16.10 10.73
N ILE A 291 3.61 -14.82 10.63
CA ILE A 291 3.46 -14.01 9.42
C ILE A 291 4.87 -13.74 8.92
N ASP A 292 5.15 -14.07 7.66
CA ASP A 292 6.48 -13.95 7.06
C ASP A 292 6.74 -12.54 6.48
N ASP A 293 5.66 -11.79 6.24
CA ASP A 293 5.63 -10.44 5.68
C ASP A 293 4.91 -9.42 6.60
N PRO A 294 5.19 -9.37 7.92
CA PRO A 294 4.42 -8.53 8.83
C PRO A 294 4.71 -7.06 8.60
N TYR A 295 3.74 -6.31 8.06
CA TYR A 295 3.95 -4.91 7.73
C TYR A 295 3.22 -3.95 8.68
N ALA A 296 1.95 -4.20 8.95
CA ALA A 296 1.16 -3.44 9.93
C ALA A 296 0.38 -4.34 10.91
N ASP A 297 0.48 -5.65 10.76
CA ASP A 297 -0.37 -6.63 11.43
C ASP A 297 -0.14 -6.71 12.94
N ASP A 298 1.11 -6.60 13.39
CA ASP A 298 1.42 -6.56 14.82
C ASP A 298 0.80 -5.31 15.48
N LEU A 299 0.95 -4.13 14.84
CA LEU A 299 0.31 -2.91 15.32
C LEU A 299 -1.22 -3.07 15.36
N LEU A 300 -1.80 -3.62 14.29
CA LEU A 300 -3.24 -3.83 14.20
C LEU A 300 -3.74 -4.80 15.28
N ALA A 301 -3.02 -5.89 15.52
CA ALA A 301 -3.33 -6.85 16.57
C ALA A 301 -3.31 -6.21 17.96
N ARG A 302 -2.28 -5.40 18.25
CA ARG A 302 -2.15 -4.66 19.53
C ARG A 302 -3.21 -3.59 19.72
N ALA A 303 -3.65 -2.95 18.63
CA ALA A 303 -4.64 -1.87 18.67
C ALA A 303 -6.09 -2.38 18.85
N SER A 304 -6.34 -3.67 18.56
CA SER A 304 -7.69 -4.22 18.48
C SER A 304 -8.13 -4.87 19.79
N VAL A 305 -9.45 -4.87 20.06
CA VAL A 305 -10.02 -5.52 21.25
C VAL A 305 -9.91 -7.04 21.18
N ARG A 306 -10.10 -7.57 19.97
CA ARG A 306 -10.11 -9.00 19.63
C ARG A 306 -9.33 -9.21 18.35
N VAL A 307 -8.66 -10.36 18.23
CA VAL A 307 -8.02 -10.78 17.00
C VAL A 307 -8.57 -12.15 16.62
N ILE A 308 -9.15 -12.23 15.42
CA ILE A 308 -9.58 -13.48 14.79
C ILE A 308 -8.66 -13.73 13.60
N ALA A 309 -8.02 -14.90 13.60
CA ALA A 309 -7.05 -15.26 12.59
C ALA A 309 -7.43 -16.53 11.83
N THR A 310 -6.97 -16.63 10.59
CA THR A 310 -6.83 -17.90 9.89
C THR A 310 -5.37 -18.22 9.65
N ALA A 311 -5.04 -19.50 9.45
CA ALA A 311 -3.70 -19.92 9.05
C ALA A 311 -3.75 -20.99 7.96
N GLU A 312 -2.78 -21.00 7.04
CA GLU A 312 -2.67 -22.06 6.02
C GLU A 312 -2.47 -23.44 6.64
N THR A 313 -1.73 -23.52 7.74
CA THR A 313 -1.51 -24.75 8.49
C THR A 313 -1.38 -24.47 9.98
N ILE A 314 -1.87 -25.41 10.81
CA ILE A 314 -1.66 -25.37 12.26
C ILE A 314 -0.64 -26.45 12.67
N VAL A 315 0.45 -26.04 13.31
CA VAL A 315 1.52 -26.92 13.83
C VAL A 315 1.45 -27.06 15.35
N GLU A 316 2.28 -27.93 15.93
CA GLU A 316 2.33 -28.13 17.38
C GLU A 316 2.75 -26.85 18.12
N ARG A 317 3.88 -26.27 17.70
CA ARG A 317 4.52 -25.15 18.37
C ARG A 317 5.33 -24.33 17.38
N LEU A 318 5.24 -23.00 17.50
CA LEU A 318 6.14 -22.07 16.84
C LEU A 318 7.28 -21.68 17.79
N GLU A 319 8.49 -21.58 17.26
CA GLU A 319 9.65 -21.12 18.02
C GLU A 319 9.70 -19.59 18.14
N MET A 320 9.47 -18.90 17.03
CA MET A 320 9.56 -17.43 16.92
C MET A 320 8.27 -16.87 16.30
N PRO A 321 7.20 -16.75 17.10
CA PRO A 321 5.94 -16.23 16.61
C PRO A 321 6.04 -14.72 16.33
N THR A 322 5.41 -14.30 15.24
CA THR A 322 5.29 -12.89 14.86
C THR A 322 4.23 -12.20 15.73
N ILE A 323 3.08 -12.86 15.93
CA ILE A 323 2.02 -12.38 16.81
C ILE A 323 1.81 -13.42 17.91
N PRO A 324 2.00 -13.05 19.19
CA PRO A 324 1.83 -13.98 20.29
C PRO A 324 0.35 -14.28 20.53
N HIS A 325 0.06 -15.50 20.98
CA HIS A 325 -1.28 -15.96 21.32
C HIS A 325 -2.01 -15.08 22.35
N THR A 326 -1.28 -14.30 23.14
CA THR A 326 -1.87 -13.37 24.12
C THR A 326 -2.70 -12.27 23.47
N LEU A 327 -2.50 -11.99 22.18
CA LEU A 327 -3.31 -11.08 21.38
C LEU A 327 -4.42 -11.81 20.60
N VAL A 328 -4.27 -13.11 20.35
CA VAL A 328 -5.11 -13.89 19.45
C VAL A 328 -6.25 -14.55 20.20
N GLU A 329 -7.48 -14.15 19.93
CA GLU A 329 -8.64 -14.76 20.57
C GLU A 329 -9.01 -16.11 19.94
N ALA A 330 -9.00 -16.17 18.61
CA ALA A 330 -9.42 -17.34 17.87
C ALA A 330 -8.58 -17.55 16.61
N VAL A 331 -8.25 -18.81 16.32
CA VAL A 331 -7.55 -19.21 15.09
C VAL A 331 -8.27 -20.37 14.41
N ALA A 332 -8.38 -20.32 13.08
CA ALA A 332 -8.92 -21.42 12.27
C ALA A 332 -7.94 -21.82 11.17
N GLU A 333 -7.79 -23.12 10.94
CA GLU A 333 -7.04 -23.61 9.78
C GLU A 333 -7.86 -23.36 8.51
N ALA A 334 -7.21 -22.76 7.51
CA ALA A 334 -7.83 -22.37 6.25
C ALA A 334 -6.77 -22.40 5.12
N PRO A 335 -6.49 -23.58 4.54
CA PRO A 335 -5.66 -23.66 3.35
C PRO A 335 -6.29 -22.84 2.21
N GLY A 336 -5.50 -21.99 1.56
CA GLY A 336 -5.98 -21.02 0.58
C GLY A 336 -6.73 -19.85 1.21
N GLY A 337 -6.55 -19.59 2.51
CA GLY A 337 -7.34 -18.63 3.29
C GLY A 337 -7.18 -17.18 2.84
N ALA A 338 -6.11 -16.86 2.11
CA ALA A 338 -5.88 -15.55 1.51
C ALA A 338 -6.45 -15.39 0.09
N LEU A 339 -6.88 -16.47 -0.57
CA LEU A 339 -7.34 -16.39 -1.97
C LEU A 339 -8.53 -15.41 -2.12
N PRO A 340 -8.53 -14.55 -3.15
CA PRO A 340 -7.66 -14.59 -4.33
C PRO A 340 -6.35 -13.80 -4.21
N THR A 341 -6.01 -13.29 -3.02
CA THR A 341 -4.69 -12.68 -2.79
C THR A 341 -3.61 -13.74 -2.62
N SER A 342 -2.34 -13.32 -2.57
CA SER A 342 -1.21 -14.20 -2.30
C SER A 342 -1.07 -14.51 -0.81
N CYS A 343 -0.31 -15.54 -0.48
CA CYS A 343 0.23 -15.80 0.85
C CYS A 343 1.71 -16.13 0.67
N HIS A 344 2.58 -15.19 1.04
CA HIS A 344 4.02 -15.28 0.83
C HIS A 344 4.60 -16.60 1.41
N HIS A 345 5.55 -17.21 0.68
CA HIS A 345 6.06 -18.58 0.88
C HIS A 345 5.05 -19.74 0.75
N SER A 346 3.79 -19.48 0.40
CA SER A 346 2.79 -20.52 0.11
C SER A 346 2.31 -20.49 -1.34
N TYR A 347 1.73 -19.37 -1.79
CA TYR A 347 1.17 -19.22 -3.14
C TYR A 347 1.05 -17.75 -3.59
N GLY A 348 1.07 -17.53 -4.91
CA GLY A 348 0.81 -16.23 -5.53
C GLY A 348 -0.69 -15.90 -5.62
N TYR A 349 -1.02 -14.68 -6.05
CA TYR A 349 -2.42 -14.26 -6.19
C TYR A 349 -3.12 -15.01 -7.33
N SER A 350 -4.44 -15.19 -7.22
CA SER A 350 -5.28 -15.76 -8.28
C SER A 350 -5.80 -14.67 -9.22
N ALA A 351 -5.18 -14.54 -10.40
CA ALA A 351 -5.64 -13.60 -11.42
C ALA A 351 -7.09 -13.86 -11.86
N GLN A 352 -7.49 -15.13 -11.96
CA GLN A 352 -8.87 -15.49 -12.31
C GLN A 352 -9.86 -15.03 -11.22
N GLY A 353 -9.53 -15.23 -9.94
CA GLY A 353 -10.38 -14.79 -8.83
C GLY A 353 -10.55 -13.27 -8.80
N LEU A 354 -9.45 -12.52 -8.99
CA LEU A 354 -9.47 -11.07 -9.06
C LEU A 354 -10.26 -10.55 -10.27
N ARG A 355 -10.07 -11.11 -11.47
CA ARG A 355 -10.87 -10.76 -12.67
C ARG A 355 -12.36 -10.99 -12.44
N ARG A 356 -12.75 -12.10 -11.81
CA ARG A 356 -14.15 -12.41 -11.50
C ARG A 356 -14.75 -11.33 -10.59
N HIS A 357 -14.05 -10.97 -9.52
CA HIS A 357 -14.49 -9.91 -8.59
C HIS A 357 -14.57 -8.54 -9.28
N ILE A 358 -13.54 -8.14 -10.02
CA ILE A 358 -13.55 -6.86 -10.75
C ILE A 358 -14.72 -6.81 -11.75
N ALA A 359 -15.03 -7.93 -12.41
CA ALA A 359 -16.11 -8.01 -13.39
C ALA A 359 -17.52 -7.95 -12.78
N THR A 360 -17.69 -8.10 -11.46
CA THR A 360 -19.01 -7.91 -10.83
C THR A 360 -19.37 -6.44 -10.67
N ALA A 361 -18.40 -5.54 -10.75
CA ALA A 361 -18.66 -4.12 -10.68
C ALA A 361 -19.40 -3.65 -11.96
N PRO A 362 -20.44 -2.82 -11.85
CA PRO A 362 -21.05 -2.15 -12.99
C PRO A 362 -20.00 -1.42 -13.81
N GLN A 363 -20.05 -1.55 -15.14
CA GLN A 363 -19.08 -0.89 -16.00
C GLN A 363 -19.23 0.64 -15.90
N GLY A 364 -18.32 1.27 -15.17
CA GLY A 364 -18.18 2.72 -15.12
C GLY A 364 -17.54 3.28 -16.40
N ARG A 365 -17.77 4.56 -16.68
CA ARG A 365 -17.14 5.26 -17.81
C ARG A 365 -15.62 5.25 -17.64
N GLY A 366 -14.93 4.52 -18.51
CA GLY A 366 -13.50 4.69 -18.73
C GLY A 366 -12.66 3.42 -18.57
N ARG A 367 -12.76 2.53 -19.55
CA ARG A 367 -11.59 1.75 -19.99
C ARG A 367 -11.26 2.25 -21.39
N ALA A 368 -10.33 3.18 -21.51
CA ALA A 368 -9.81 3.58 -22.81
C ALA A 368 -8.94 2.43 -23.34
N SER A 369 -9.54 1.50 -24.07
CA SER A 369 -8.81 0.62 -24.97
C SER A 369 -8.32 1.46 -26.15
N GLY A 370 -7.03 1.78 -26.19
CA GLY A 370 -6.42 2.52 -27.28
C GLY A 370 -5.19 1.78 -27.80
N SER A 371 -5.35 1.11 -28.94
CA SER A 371 -4.34 0.28 -29.62
C SER A 371 -3.49 1.05 -30.65
N GLU A 372 -3.51 2.38 -30.67
CA GLU A 372 -2.78 3.19 -31.69
C GLU A 372 -1.57 3.99 -31.17
N ALA A 373 -1.20 3.87 -29.88
CA ALA A 373 -0.21 4.74 -29.23
C ALA A 373 1.14 4.07 -28.91
N ASN A 374 1.57 3.04 -29.65
CA ASN A 374 2.65 2.16 -29.18
C ASN A 374 4.05 2.81 -29.26
N ALA A 375 4.38 3.54 -30.33
CA ALA A 375 5.74 4.11 -30.50
C ALA A 375 6.00 5.35 -29.61
N GLN A 376 5.00 6.23 -29.42
CA GLN A 376 5.11 7.38 -28.51
C GLN A 376 5.15 6.96 -27.03
N ARG A 377 4.48 5.86 -26.65
CA ARG A 377 4.56 5.28 -25.29
C ARG A 377 5.92 4.67 -24.99
N VAL A 378 6.61 4.13 -26.00
CA VAL A 378 7.94 3.52 -25.83
C VAL A 378 8.97 4.55 -25.37
N GLY A 379 9.08 5.69 -26.06
CA GLY A 379 10.04 6.75 -25.69
C GLY A 379 9.72 7.48 -24.37
N ALA A 380 8.45 7.49 -23.95
CA ALA A 380 8.01 8.14 -22.72
C ALA A 380 8.49 7.40 -21.45
N ALA A 381 8.38 6.07 -21.41
CA ALA A 381 8.82 5.27 -20.26
C ALA A 381 10.33 5.37 -20.05
N ASP A 382 11.10 5.21 -21.12
CA ASP A 382 12.56 5.26 -21.09
C ASP A 382 13.02 6.57 -20.47
N ARG A 383 12.50 7.68 -20.99
CA ARG A 383 12.80 8.99 -20.45
C ARG A 383 12.45 9.11 -18.97
N LEU A 384 11.24 8.71 -18.57
CA LEU A 384 10.84 8.79 -17.17
C LEU A 384 11.78 7.99 -16.27
N VAL A 385 12.19 6.79 -16.68
CA VAL A 385 13.14 5.95 -15.93
C VAL A 385 14.52 6.63 -15.82
N TYR A 386 15.07 7.15 -16.92
CA TYR A 386 16.36 7.85 -16.90
C TYR A 386 16.30 9.13 -16.05
N GLU A 387 15.28 9.97 -16.24
CA GLU A 387 15.14 11.23 -15.50
C GLU A 387 14.89 10.96 -14.00
N MET A 388 14.13 9.93 -13.65
CA MET A 388 13.97 9.49 -12.25
C MET A 388 15.29 8.98 -11.68
N ALA A 389 16.06 8.18 -12.43
CA ALA A 389 17.34 7.64 -11.97
C ALA A 389 18.35 8.78 -11.72
N ARG A 390 18.42 9.77 -12.61
CA ARG A 390 19.26 10.97 -12.49
C ARG A 390 18.85 11.88 -11.34
N CYS A 391 17.65 11.69 -10.77
CA CYS A 391 17.26 12.37 -9.54
C CYS A 391 17.85 11.71 -8.29
N ILE A 392 18.58 10.60 -8.38
CA ILE A 392 19.11 9.90 -7.21
C ILE A 392 20.61 10.19 -7.11
N ALA A 393 21.08 10.65 -5.96
CA ALA A 393 22.51 10.78 -5.68
C ALA A 393 23.06 9.49 -5.06
N ASP A 394 24.36 9.26 -5.20
CA ASP A 394 25.01 8.17 -4.47
C ASP A 394 24.81 8.35 -2.96
N ARG A 395 24.51 7.25 -2.27
CA ARG A 395 24.18 7.18 -0.83
C ARG A 395 22.86 7.84 -0.40
N ASP A 396 22.02 8.30 -1.32
CA ASP A 396 20.64 8.69 -0.96
C ASP A 396 19.91 7.50 -0.33
N VAL A 397 19.16 7.76 0.74
CA VAL A 397 18.12 6.86 1.24
C VAL A 397 16.81 7.19 0.51
N VAL A 398 16.41 6.30 -0.38
CA VAL A 398 15.27 6.45 -1.27
C VAL A 398 14.09 5.61 -0.81
N ALA A 399 12.89 6.16 -0.83
CA ALA A 399 11.65 5.42 -0.59
C ALA A 399 10.65 5.55 -1.75
N THR A 400 9.77 4.56 -1.88
CA THR A 400 8.71 4.52 -2.91
C THR A 400 7.35 4.16 -2.32
N GLY A 401 6.28 4.47 -3.06
CA GLY A 401 4.91 4.10 -2.72
C GLY A 401 4.43 2.79 -3.36
N VAL A 402 3.12 2.53 -3.22
CA VAL A 402 2.41 1.29 -3.58
C VAL A 402 2.26 1.08 -5.10
N ALA A 403 2.32 2.16 -5.90
CA ALA A 403 2.20 2.12 -7.36
C ALA A 403 3.43 2.75 -8.01
N SER A 404 4.61 2.17 -7.73
CA SER A 404 5.91 2.78 -8.03
C SER A 404 6.86 1.83 -8.76
N ALA A 405 6.33 1.01 -9.67
CA ALA A 405 7.13 0.09 -10.49
C ALA A 405 8.18 0.83 -11.35
N LEU A 406 7.82 1.94 -12.00
CA LEU A 406 8.77 2.78 -12.75
C LEU A 406 9.86 3.39 -11.84
N PRO A 407 9.52 4.05 -10.71
CA PRO A 407 10.53 4.45 -9.73
C PRO A 407 11.44 3.33 -9.23
N MET A 408 10.90 2.13 -8.99
CA MET A 408 11.69 0.98 -8.54
C MET A 408 12.73 0.57 -9.59
N LEU A 409 12.34 0.56 -10.88
CA LEU A 409 13.27 0.34 -11.98
C LEU A 409 14.31 1.46 -12.10
N ALA A 410 13.92 2.72 -11.90
CA ALA A 410 14.82 3.86 -11.91
C ALA A 410 15.86 3.80 -10.76
N ILE A 411 15.47 3.31 -9.58
CA ILE A 411 16.38 3.08 -8.45
C ILE A 411 17.37 1.97 -8.77
N ALA A 412 16.91 0.85 -9.35
CA ALA A 412 17.80 -0.22 -9.79
C ALA A 412 18.78 0.27 -10.86
N LEU A 413 18.32 1.10 -11.80
CA LEU A 413 19.17 1.73 -12.81
C LEU A 413 20.20 2.69 -12.20
N ALA A 414 19.81 3.53 -11.25
CA ALA A 414 20.73 4.42 -10.55
C ALA A 414 21.83 3.62 -9.82
N ARG A 415 21.44 2.56 -9.09
CA ARG A 415 22.40 1.65 -8.42
C ARG A 415 23.38 1.02 -9.41
N ALA A 416 22.90 0.60 -10.57
CA ALA A 416 23.70 -0.07 -11.58
C ALA A 416 24.61 0.85 -12.40
N THR A 417 24.55 2.17 -12.20
CA THR A 417 25.27 3.15 -13.02
C THR A 417 26.09 4.12 -12.17
N HIS A 418 25.45 5.00 -11.40
CA HIS A 418 26.12 6.15 -10.76
C HIS A 418 25.92 6.26 -9.25
N ALA A 419 25.00 5.47 -8.67
CA ALA A 419 24.65 5.54 -7.25
C ALA A 419 24.72 4.15 -6.55
N PRO A 420 25.86 3.43 -6.63
CA PRO A 420 25.98 2.07 -6.09
C PRO A 420 25.75 1.97 -4.57
N GLY A 421 26.03 3.04 -3.83
CA GLY A 421 25.87 3.15 -2.39
C GLY A 421 24.50 3.60 -1.90
N LEU A 422 23.52 3.82 -2.81
CA LEU A 422 22.16 4.19 -2.40
C LEU A 422 21.52 3.12 -1.49
N THR A 423 20.64 3.57 -0.59
CA THR A 423 19.78 2.67 0.20
C THR A 423 18.34 2.80 -0.29
N TYR A 424 17.70 1.68 -0.61
CA TYR A 424 16.32 1.66 -1.07
C TYR A 424 15.41 1.04 -0.01
N ILE A 425 14.38 1.76 0.42
CA ILE A 425 13.31 1.26 1.29
C ILE A 425 12.03 1.13 0.44
N ASN A 426 11.70 -0.11 0.07
CA ASN A 426 10.52 -0.41 -0.72
C ASN A 426 9.23 -0.36 0.12
N CYS A 427 8.09 -0.10 -0.53
CA CYS A 427 6.78 0.05 0.09
C CYS A 427 6.19 -1.20 0.77
N VAL A 428 6.76 -2.41 0.57
CA VAL A 428 6.43 -3.62 1.35
C VAL A 428 7.27 -3.75 2.61
N GLY A 429 8.20 -2.82 2.84
CA GLY A 429 9.12 -2.85 3.97
C GLY A 429 10.50 -3.44 3.68
N ALA A 430 10.79 -3.90 2.46
CA ALA A 430 12.11 -4.43 2.12
C ALA A 430 13.17 -3.33 2.02
N VAL A 431 14.32 -3.52 2.67
CA VAL A 431 15.49 -2.64 2.59
C VAL A 431 16.51 -3.27 1.64
N ASN A 432 16.93 -2.52 0.62
CA ASN A 432 17.81 -2.98 -0.45
C ASN A 432 17.38 -4.34 -1.03
N PRO A 433 16.12 -4.48 -1.51
CA PRO A 433 15.71 -5.69 -2.20
C PRO A 433 16.55 -5.90 -3.47
N ASP A 434 16.85 -7.16 -3.78
CA ASP A 434 17.58 -7.57 -4.97
C ASP A 434 16.70 -7.47 -6.22
N ILE A 435 16.78 -6.32 -6.90
CA ILE A 435 16.03 -6.03 -8.13
C ILE A 435 16.92 -6.36 -9.33
N ARG A 436 16.88 -7.62 -9.77
CA ARG A 436 17.62 -8.08 -10.96
C ARG A 436 16.90 -7.80 -12.27
N GLU A 437 15.57 -7.80 -12.23
CA GLU A 437 14.70 -7.61 -13.38
C GLU A 437 13.51 -6.72 -13.03
N ALA A 438 12.99 -6.01 -14.02
CA ALA A 438 11.82 -5.15 -13.89
C ALA A 438 10.59 -5.97 -13.51
N SER A 439 9.77 -5.40 -12.63
CA SER A 439 8.50 -5.99 -12.19
C SER A 439 7.36 -5.01 -12.50
N PRO A 440 6.19 -5.49 -12.96
CA PRO A 440 5.00 -4.65 -13.13
C PRO A 440 4.41 -4.14 -11.81
N THR A 441 4.91 -4.65 -10.68
CA THR A 441 4.45 -4.30 -9.34
C THR A 441 5.63 -3.94 -8.43
N SER A 442 5.44 -2.90 -7.61
CA SER A 442 6.36 -2.51 -6.54
C SER A 442 6.00 -3.14 -5.20
N VAL A 443 4.92 -3.94 -5.14
CA VAL A 443 4.35 -4.49 -3.90
C VAL A 443 4.41 -6.02 -3.85
N ASP A 444 5.31 -6.64 -4.61
CA ASP A 444 5.50 -8.09 -4.58
C ASP A 444 6.16 -8.51 -3.26
N PRO A 445 5.56 -9.41 -2.46
CA PRO A 445 6.16 -9.85 -1.21
C PRO A 445 7.49 -10.59 -1.40
N ARG A 446 7.80 -11.12 -2.59
CA ARG A 446 9.11 -11.73 -2.90
C ARG A 446 10.29 -10.75 -2.81
N LEU A 447 10.02 -9.45 -2.78
CA LEU A 447 11.05 -8.45 -2.47
C LEU A 447 11.64 -8.64 -1.06
N LEU A 448 10.98 -9.40 -0.18
CA LEU A 448 11.47 -9.74 1.15
C LEU A 448 12.41 -10.97 1.16
N ASP A 449 12.41 -11.80 0.11
CA ASP A 449 13.21 -13.04 0.03
C ASP A 449 14.72 -12.74 0.00
N ALA A 450 15.09 -11.68 -0.70
CA ALA A 450 16.47 -11.25 -0.91
C ALA A 450 16.58 -9.74 -0.66
N CYS A 451 16.55 -9.36 0.61
CA CYS A 451 16.74 -7.99 1.07
C CYS A 451 17.75 -7.93 2.23
N GLU A 452 18.36 -6.77 2.46
CA GLU A 452 19.32 -6.57 3.54
C GLU A 452 18.65 -6.38 4.91
N GLY A 453 17.36 -6.07 4.92
CA GLY A 453 16.59 -5.90 6.15
C GLY A 453 15.13 -5.56 5.87
N THR A 454 14.35 -5.48 6.95
CA THR A 454 12.90 -5.20 6.86
C THR A 454 12.51 -4.08 7.81
N VAL A 455 11.58 -3.23 7.38
CA VAL A 455 10.94 -2.21 8.20
C VAL A 455 9.42 -2.38 8.17
N THR A 456 8.75 -2.02 9.26
CA THR A 456 7.28 -2.04 9.30
C THR A 456 6.70 -0.77 8.65
N LEU A 457 5.40 -0.76 8.35
CA LEU A 457 4.72 0.42 7.81
C LEU A 457 4.88 1.64 8.74
N PRO A 458 4.72 1.52 10.07
CA PRO A 458 5.00 2.63 10.98
C PRO A 458 6.47 3.08 10.96
N ASP A 459 7.42 2.16 10.81
CA ASP A 459 8.86 2.50 10.77
C ASP A 459 9.20 3.34 9.54
N MET A 460 8.59 3.08 8.38
CA MET A 460 8.81 3.89 7.17
C MET A 460 8.48 5.37 7.42
N PHE A 461 7.35 5.66 8.06
CA PHE A 461 6.98 7.03 8.43
C PHE A 461 7.94 7.61 9.48
N ASP A 462 8.29 6.85 10.50
CA ASP A 462 9.18 7.32 11.56
C ASP A 462 10.59 7.64 11.03
N LEU A 463 11.10 6.85 10.09
CA LEU A 463 12.37 7.09 9.40
C LEU A 463 12.33 8.40 8.62
N ALA A 464 11.29 8.63 7.80
CA ALA A 464 11.12 9.90 7.09
C ALA A 464 11.13 11.09 8.06
N ARG A 465 10.36 10.98 9.14
CA ARG A 465 10.18 12.06 10.13
C ARG A 465 11.45 12.37 10.92
N ARG A 466 12.30 11.37 11.14
CA ARG A 466 13.64 11.50 11.75
C ARG A 466 14.71 11.98 10.76
N GLY A 467 14.34 12.31 9.52
CA GLY A 467 15.26 12.77 8.49
C GLY A 467 16.19 11.66 7.99
N ARG A 468 15.72 10.41 8.00
CA ARG A 468 16.48 9.23 7.54
C ARG A 468 16.12 8.79 6.12
N ILE A 469 15.27 9.56 5.43
CA ILE A 469 14.89 9.34 4.03
C ILE A 469 15.16 10.66 3.30
N ASP A 470 16.01 10.60 2.30
CA ASP A 470 16.49 11.75 1.53
C ASP A 470 15.55 12.04 0.36
N LEU A 471 15.08 10.98 -0.32
CA LEU A 471 14.25 11.09 -1.52
C LEU A 471 13.00 10.21 -1.42
N MET A 472 11.85 10.77 -1.78
CA MET A 472 10.60 10.01 -1.99
C MET A 472 10.07 10.18 -3.42
N PHE A 473 9.75 9.07 -4.07
CA PHE A 473 8.97 9.07 -5.31
C PHE A 473 7.47 9.02 -5.03
N LEU A 474 6.72 9.90 -5.67
CA LEU A 474 5.26 9.98 -5.58
C LEU A 474 4.64 9.95 -6.99
N GLY A 475 3.40 9.47 -7.09
CA GLY A 475 2.57 9.62 -8.28
C GLY A 475 1.45 10.62 -8.04
N ALA A 476 0.99 11.30 -9.08
CA ALA A 476 -0.15 12.20 -9.01
C ALA A 476 -1.01 12.16 -10.29
N ALA A 477 -2.31 12.35 -10.13
CA ALA A 477 -3.24 12.52 -11.25
C ALA A 477 -3.26 13.97 -11.76
N GLN A 478 -3.11 14.94 -10.84
CA GLN A 478 -2.95 16.34 -11.18
C GLN A 478 -1.79 16.96 -10.39
N VAL A 479 -1.07 17.90 -10.99
CA VAL A 479 -0.14 18.80 -10.30
C VAL A 479 -0.34 20.22 -10.80
N ASP A 480 -0.55 21.19 -9.91
CA ASP A 480 -0.70 22.60 -10.29
C ASP A 480 0.64 23.35 -10.36
N ALA A 481 0.59 24.62 -10.78
CA ALA A 481 1.77 25.46 -10.92
C ALA A 481 2.55 25.67 -9.62
N GLU A 482 1.91 25.53 -8.46
CA GLU A 482 2.55 25.66 -7.14
C GLU A 482 3.10 24.32 -6.63
N GLY A 483 3.01 23.26 -7.44
CA GLY A 483 3.48 21.92 -7.11
C GLY A 483 2.56 21.18 -6.14
N ARG A 484 1.32 21.62 -5.92
CA ARG A 484 0.33 20.83 -5.17
C ARG A 484 -0.08 19.63 -6.01
N ALA A 485 -0.14 18.45 -5.39
CA ALA A 485 -0.43 17.21 -6.09
C ALA A 485 -1.76 16.60 -5.61
N ASN A 486 -2.53 16.09 -6.57
CA ASN A 486 -3.81 15.43 -6.36
C ASN A 486 -3.74 13.94 -6.72
N SER A 487 -4.08 13.09 -5.76
CA SER A 487 -4.32 11.66 -5.94
C SER A 487 -5.65 11.21 -5.31
N THR A 488 -6.52 12.16 -4.93
CA THR A 488 -7.71 11.93 -4.10
C THR A 488 -9.00 11.84 -4.91
N CYS A 489 -9.33 12.88 -5.67
CA CYS A 489 -10.54 12.94 -6.48
C CYS A 489 -10.44 14.01 -7.58
N ILE A 490 -11.28 13.86 -8.60
CA ILE A 490 -11.58 14.90 -9.59
C ILE A 490 -13.00 15.41 -9.32
N GLY A 491 -13.16 16.73 -9.26
CA GLY A 491 -14.36 17.43 -8.79
C GLY A 491 -14.46 17.51 -7.26
N ASP A 492 -15.68 17.74 -6.78
CA ASP A 492 -15.98 17.91 -5.35
C ASP A 492 -15.67 16.64 -4.52
N PHE A 493 -15.08 16.79 -3.33
CA PHE A 493 -14.68 15.65 -2.50
C PHE A 493 -15.87 14.83 -1.97
N THR A 494 -17.00 15.46 -1.68
CA THR A 494 -18.20 14.79 -1.12
C THR A 494 -19.00 14.05 -2.18
N ARG A 495 -18.89 14.48 -3.43
CA ARG A 495 -19.50 13.83 -4.60
C ARG A 495 -18.54 13.89 -5.79
N PRO A 496 -17.44 13.10 -5.76
CA PRO A 496 -16.41 13.20 -6.76
C PRO A 496 -16.92 12.69 -8.10
N ARG A 497 -16.55 13.39 -9.18
CA ARG A 497 -16.81 12.91 -10.55
C ARG A 497 -15.95 11.68 -10.85
N VAL A 498 -14.71 11.68 -10.35
CA VAL A 498 -13.81 10.53 -10.42
C VAL A 498 -13.12 10.37 -9.07
N LYS A 499 -13.33 9.25 -8.40
CA LYS A 499 -12.51 8.84 -7.26
C LYS A 499 -11.15 8.32 -7.72
N LEU A 500 -10.08 8.85 -7.13
CA LEU A 500 -8.69 8.44 -7.34
C LEU A 500 -8.20 7.58 -6.16
N PRO A 501 -6.97 7.01 -6.17
CA PRO A 501 -6.52 6.04 -5.17
C PRO A 501 -6.47 6.56 -3.72
N GLY A 502 -6.41 7.86 -3.50
CA GLY A 502 -6.22 8.47 -2.18
C GLY A 502 -4.75 8.80 -1.89
N PRO A 503 -4.45 9.21 -0.65
CA PRO A 503 -3.15 9.79 -0.31
C PRO A 503 -2.07 8.73 -0.14
N ALA A 504 -2.42 7.50 0.22
CA ALA A 504 -1.49 6.59 0.89
C ALA A 504 -0.77 7.35 2.02
N GLY A 505 0.55 7.47 1.96
CA GLY A 505 1.35 8.30 2.87
C GLY A 505 1.83 9.63 2.27
N SER A 506 1.34 10.04 1.10
CA SER A 506 1.94 11.14 0.33
C SER A 506 1.91 12.48 1.06
N SER A 507 0.89 12.79 1.85
CA SER A 507 0.83 14.08 2.55
C SER A 507 1.87 14.14 3.67
N SER A 508 1.90 13.10 4.51
CA SER A 508 2.80 13.02 5.67
C SER A 508 4.26 12.82 5.26
N MET A 509 4.52 11.95 4.28
CA MET A 509 5.88 11.66 3.77
C MET A 509 6.46 12.86 3.05
N ARG A 510 5.70 13.50 2.15
CA ARG A 510 6.16 14.70 1.43
C ARG A 510 6.55 15.80 2.41
N ALA A 511 5.80 15.98 3.49
CA ALA A 511 6.14 16.99 4.48
C ALA A 511 7.42 16.68 5.28
N ALA A 512 7.90 15.44 5.26
CA ALA A 512 9.01 14.95 6.08
C ALA A 512 10.36 14.85 5.34
N VAL A 513 10.37 14.67 4.01
CA VAL A 513 11.59 14.40 3.23
C VAL A 513 12.14 15.66 2.52
N PRO A 514 13.48 15.77 2.32
CA PRO A 514 14.06 16.93 1.66
C PRO A 514 13.89 16.93 0.14
N LYS A 515 13.88 15.77 -0.52
CA LYS A 515 13.72 15.65 -1.98
C LYS A 515 12.48 14.86 -2.34
N VAL A 516 11.70 15.41 -3.27
CA VAL A 516 10.45 14.81 -3.74
C VAL A 516 10.44 14.76 -5.26
N VAL A 517 10.18 13.60 -5.84
CA VAL A 517 10.03 13.44 -7.28
C VAL A 517 8.61 12.93 -7.57
N ILE A 518 7.83 13.73 -8.30
CA ILE A 518 6.44 13.44 -8.64
C ILE A 518 6.37 13.00 -10.09
N GLY A 519 6.00 11.75 -10.33
CA GLY A 519 5.72 11.24 -11.67
C GLY A 519 4.29 11.55 -12.11
N VAL A 520 4.16 12.23 -13.26
CA VAL A 520 2.89 12.48 -13.96
C VAL A 520 3.05 11.95 -15.39
N PRO A 521 2.83 10.65 -15.61
CA PRO A 521 3.32 10.00 -16.82
C PRO A 521 2.69 10.48 -18.14
N ARG A 522 1.54 11.16 -18.09
CA ARG A 522 0.89 11.76 -19.24
C ARG A 522 0.74 13.26 -19.03
N HIS A 523 1.46 14.06 -19.81
CA HIS A 523 1.39 15.51 -19.81
C HIS A 523 0.14 16.00 -20.55
N SER A 524 -0.70 16.78 -19.86
CA SER A 524 -1.89 17.40 -20.44
C SER A 524 -2.42 18.49 -19.52
N SER A 525 -3.28 19.38 -20.04
CA SER A 525 -3.94 20.40 -19.22
C SER A 525 -4.85 19.82 -18.14
N ARG A 526 -5.25 18.54 -18.26
CA ARG A 526 -6.00 17.82 -17.22
C ARG A 526 -5.13 17.34 -16.06
N SER A 527 -3.90 16.92 -16.36
CA SER A 527 -2.91 16.45 -15.38
C SER A 527 -2.01 17.56 -14.86
N LEU A 528 -1.95 18.69 -15.55
CA LEU A 528 -1.30 19.92 -15.14
C LEU A 528 -2.28 21.09 -15.18
N PRO A 529 -3.37 21.07 -14.38
CA PRO A 529 -4.37 22.12 -14.40
C PRO A 529 -3.86 23.41 -13.76
N GLU A 530 -4.55 24.53 -13.99
CA GLU A 530 -4.27 25.79 -13.30
C GLU A 530 -4.28 25.63 -11.77
N ARG A 531 -5.26 24.87 -11.26
CA ARG A 531 -5.40 24.51 -9.86
C ARG A 531 -5.87 23.06 -9.75
N VAL A 532 -5.32 22.31 -8.80
CA VAL A 532 -5.80 20.95 -8.52
C VAL A 532 -7.22 20.97 -7.94
N ASP A 533 -8.01 19.94 -8.25
CA ASP A 533 -9.36 19.78 -7.68
C ASP A 533 -9.30 19.50 -6.17
N PHE A 534 -8.27 18.78 -5.73
CA PHE A 534 -8.02 18.48 -4.32
C PHE A 534 -6.52 18.47 -4.03
N ALA A 535 -6.07 19.24 -3.03
CA ALA A 535 -4.66 19.26 -2.63
C ALA A 535 -4.35 18.10 -1.67
N THR A 536 -4.09 16.92 -2.22
CA THR A 536 -3.73 15.72 -1.44
C THR A 536 -2.41 15.92 -0.70
N SER A 537 -1.36 16.33 -1.41
CA SER A 537 -0.06 16.67 -0.83
C SER A 537 0.41 18.02 -1.37
N VAL A 538 1.05 18.80 -0.51
CA VAL A 538 1.46 20.19 -0.79
C VAL A 538 2.97 20.31 -0.49
N PRO A 539 3.73 21.13 -1.23
CA PRO A 539 5.12 21.40 -0.88
C PRO A 539 5.26 21.86 0.58
N SER A 540 6.31 21.39 1.23
CA SER A 540 6.68 21.71 2.61
C SER A 540 7.98 22.53 2.62
N PRO A 541 8.20 23.42 3.62
CA PRO A 541 9.49 24.09 3.81
C PRO A 541 10.68 23.13 3.99
N ARG A 542 10.43 21.86 4.36
CA ARG A 542 11.47 20.83 4.40
C ARG A 542 11.90 20.37 3.02
N ASN A 543 11.07 20.52 1.99
CA ASN A 543 11.40 20.13 0.62
C ASN A 543 12.41 21.12 0.05
N GLN A 544 13.69 20.74 0.10
CA GLN A 544 14.78 21.44 -0.56
C GLN A 544 14.67 21.31 -2.08
N THR A 545 14.08 20.22 -2.58
CA THR A 545 13.88 19.99 -4.01
C THR A 545 12.55 19.30 -4.26
N THR A 546 11.74 19.84 -5.17
CA THR A 546 10.56 19.18 -5.72
C THR A 546 10.68 19.16 -7.25
N VAL A 547 10.68 17.95 -7.81
CA VAL A 547 10.72 17.71 -9.26
C VAL A 547 9.39 17.11 -9.71
N VAL A 548 8.87 17.56 -10.85
CA VAL A 548 7.71 16.96 -11.51
C VAL A 548 8.16 16.45 -12.88
N LEU A 549 8.04 15.14 -13.10
CA LEU A 549 8.46 14.48 -14.33
C LEU A 549 7.25 14.02 -15.13
N THR A 550 7.21 14.40 -16.40
CA THR A 550 6.21 13.95 -17.38
C THR A 550 6.88 13.33 -18.60
N ASP A 551 6.09 12.74 -19.51
CA ASP A 551 6.58 12.26 -20.80
C ASP A 551 7.14 13.38 -21.72
N LEU A 552 6.72 14.63 -21.52
CA LEU A 552 7.12 15.80 -22.29
C LEU A 552 8.18 16.68 -21.62
N THR A 553 8.21 16.78 -20.29
CA THR A 553 9.11 17.72 -19.63
C THR A 553 9.42 17.37 -18.17
N ARG A 554 10.51 17.94 -17.67
CA ARG A 554 10.86 18.04 -16.25
C ARG A 554 10.60 19.47 -15.79
N PHE A 555 9.84 19.59 -14.71
CA PHE A 555 9.72 20.83 -13.96
C PHE A 555 10.44 20.72 -12.62
N ASP A 556 11.05 21.81 -12.19
CA ASP A 556 11.51 21.98 -10.80
C ASP A 556 10.69 23.11 -10.14
N LEU A 557 10.31 22.92 -8.88
CA LEU A 557 9.63 23.94 -8.10
C LEU A 557 10.66 25.00 -7.65
N GLN A 558 10.56 26.21 -8.20
CA GLN A 558 11.46 27.32 -7.91
C GLN A 558 10.65 28.55 -7.56
N HIS A 559 11.00 29.22 -6.45
CA HIS A 559 10.29 30.41 -5.97
C HIS A 559 8.76 30.21 -5.87
N GLY A 560 8.34 29.00 -5.44
CA GLY A 560 6.94 28.64 -5.28
C GLY A 560 6.18 28.31 -6.57
N ARG A 561 6.85 28.25 -7.73
CA ARG A 561 6.23 27.87 -9.01
C ARG A 561 7.05 26.85 -9.80
N LEU A 562 6.37 25.98 -10.54
CA LEU A 562 7.00 25.01 -11.42
C LEU A 562 7.62 25.72 -12.63
N ARG A 563 8.93 25.50 -12.83
CA ARG A 563 9.71 26.03 -13.96
C ARG A 563 10.22 24.88 -14.80
N VAL A 564 10.14 25.02 -16.12
CA VAL A 564 10.64 24.00 -17.05
C VAL A 564 12.16 23.96 -16.96
N VAL A 565 12.72 22.80 -16.63
CA VAL A 565 14.16 22.59 -16.60
C VAL A 565 14.62 21.93 -17.89
N SER A 566 13.99 20.82 -18.27
CA SER A 566 14.35 20.08 -19.48
C SER A 566 13.16 19.50 -20.22
N ARG A 567 13.22 19.45 -21.55
CA ARG A 567 12.16 18.95 -22.42
C ARG A 567 12.62 17.75 -23.24
N ARG A 568 11.66 16.98 -23.77
CA ARG A 568 11.98 15.90 -24.71
C ARG A 568 12.51 16.52 -25.99
N GLU A 569 13.41 15.83 -26.67
CA GLU A 569 13.81 16.19 -28.02
C GLU A 569 12.57 16.34 -28.93
N GLY A 570 12.57 17.40 -29.74
CA GLY A 570 11.48 17.73 -30.66
C GLY A 570 10.25 18.41 -30.03
N VAL A 571 10.12 18.49 -28.71
CA VAL A 571 9.02 19.24 -28.06
C VAL A 571 9.37 20.73 -28.06
N THR A 572 8.44 21.61 -28.46
CA THR A 572 8.65 23.07 -28.48
C THR A 572 7.99 23.78 -27.29
N LEU A 573 8.33 25.05 -27.04
CA LEU A 573 7.60 25.89 -26.07
C LEU A 573 6.10 25.98 -26.37
N ALA A 574 5.73 26.04 -27.65
CA ALA A 574 4.33 26.11 -28.08
C ALA A 574 3.57 24.84 -27.71
N ASP A 575 4.19 23.66 -27.89
CA ASP A 575 3.61 22.38 -27.49
C ASP A 575 3.38 22.31 -25.97
N LEU A 576 4.37 22.75 -25.18
CA LEU A 576 4.26 22.80 -23.72
C LEU A 576 3.14 23.74 -23.27
N ARG A 577 3.03 24.93 -23.87
CA ARG A 577 1.96 25.89 -23.58
C ARG A 577 0.58 25.33 -23.94
N ALA A 578 0.46 24.66 -25.07
CA ALA A 578 -0.81 24.05 -25.50
C ALA A 578 -1.23 22.88 -24.59
N ALA A 579 -0.27 22.16 -24.00
CA ALA A 579 -0.52 20.98 -23.19
C ALA A 579 -0.47 21.22 -21.67
N THR A 580 -0.24 22.45 -21.19
CA THR A 580 -0.18 22.80 -19.76
C THR A 580 -1.31 23.76 -19.41
N GLY A 581 -2.01 23.53 -18.30
CA GLY A 581 -3.14 24.36 -17.85
C GLY A 581 -2.74 25.62 -17.08
N PHE A 582 -1.44 25.85 -16.87
CA PHE A 582 -0.88 27.05 -16.27
C PHE A 582 0.21 27.66 -17.17
N PRO A 583 0.56 28.96 -16.98
CA PRO A 583 1.55 29.63 -17.82
C PRO A 583 2.92 28.94 -17.81
N VAL A 584 3.46 28.71 -19.01
CA VAL A 584 4.82 28.20 -19.24
C VAL A 584 5.60 29.26 -20.02
N GLU A 585 6.56 29.89 -19.36
CA GLU A 585 7.32 31.03 -19.92
C GLU A 585 8.59 30.58 -20.65
N GLU A 586 9.18 29.47 -20.21
CA GLU A 586 10.48 28.98 -20.66
C GLU A 586 10.37 27.55 -21.20
N GLU A 587 11.20 27.21 -22.19
CA GLU A 587 11.23 25.86 -22.76
C GLU A 587 12.21 24.90 -22.07
N GLY A 588 13.16 25.42 -21.29
CA GLY A 588 14.28 24.65 -20.75
C GLY A 588 15.18 24.07 -21.83
N HIS A 589 16.17 23.29 -21.42
CA HIS A 589 17.11 22.64 -22.35
C HIS A 589 16.55 21.30 -22.86
N THR A 590 17.03 20.82 -24.01
CA THR A 590 16.72 19.44 -24.44
C THR A 590 17.37 18.45 -23.48
N SER A 591 16.59 17.48 -22.98
CA SER A 591 17.10 16.46 -22.04
C SER A 591 18.27 15.69 -22.69
N PRO A 592 19.38 15.46 -21.97
CA PRO A 592 20.49 14.70 -22.51
C PRO A 592 20.05 13.29 -22.91
N ALA A 593 20.48 12.85 -24.09
CA ALA A 593 20.33 11.46 -24.52
C ALA A 593 20.91 10.51 -23.44
N PRO A 594 20.35 9.30 -23.27
CA PRO A 594 20.90 8.35 -22.32
C PRO A 594 22.35 8.01 -22.68
N THR A 595 23.21 7.76 -21.68
CA THR A 595 24.57 7.29 -21.93
C THR A 595 24.56 5.85 -22.44
N VAL A 596 25.68 5.39 -23.00
CA VAL A 596 25.83 3.98 -23.40
C VAL A 596 25.65 3.04 -22.20
N GLU A 597 26.13 3.46 -21.03
CA GLU A 597 26.04 2.70 -19.79
C GLU A 597 24.60 2.64 -19.26
N GLU A 598 23.88 3.76 -19.22
CA GLU A 598 22.47 3.85 -18.85
C GLU A 598 21.61 2.93 -19.74
N ARG A 599 21.81 2.97 -21.06
CA ARG A 599 21.09 2.09 -22.00
C ARG A 599 21.36 0.62 -21.74
N ARG A 600 22.63 0.23 -21.65
CA ARG A 600 23.02 -1.17 -21.40
C ARG A 600 22.50 -1.66 -20.06
N ALA A 601 22.48 -0.82 -19.03
CA ALA A 601 21.94 -1.18 -17.72
C ALA A 601 20.43 -1.37 -17.78
N LEU A 602 19.69 -0.46 -18.43
CA LEU A 602 18.25 -0.59 -18.60
C LEU A 602 17.88 -1.82 -19.43
N GLU A 603 18.61 -2.13 -20.50
CA GLU A 603 18.41 -3.33 -21.32
C GLU A 603 18.63 -4.62 -20.53
N ARG A 604 19.58 -4.64 -19.58
CA ARG A 604 19.79 -5.79 -18.67
C ARG A 604 18.69 -5.91 -17.61
N LEU A 605 18.25 -4.78 -17.04
CA LEU A 605 17.24 -4.75 -15.99
C LEU A 605 15.82 -4.97 -16.53
N ASP A 606 15.53 -4.59 -17.77
CA ASP A 606 14.21 -4.74 -18.38
C ASP A 606 14.30 -5.28 -19.83
N PRO A 607 14.82 -6.51 -20.02
CA PRO A 607 15.03 -7.08 -21.35
C PRO A 607 13.71 -7.31 -22.10
N ALA A 608 12.61 -7.47 -21.37
CA ALA A 608 11.27 -7.68 -21.93
C ALA A 608 10.50 -6.37 -22.20
N GLY A 609 11.05 -5.20 -21.83
CA GLY A 609 10.40 -3.91 -22.06
C GLY A 609 9.10 -3.72 -21.27
N ILE A 610 9.00 -4.31 -20.07
CA ILE A 610 7.81 -4.28 -19.22
C ILE A 610 7.44 -2.84 -18.87
N ARG A 611 8.43 -1.95 -18.72
CA ARG A 611 8.22 -0.52 -18.40
C ARG A 611 7.26 0.19 -19.35
N HIS A 612 7.19 -0.22 -20.61
CA HIS A 612 6.29 0.38 -21.61
C HIS A 612 4.81 0.07 -21.36
N ARG A 613 4.53 -0.95 -20.54
CA ARG A 613 3.17 -1.31 -20.13
C ARG A 613 2.73 -0.57 -18.87
N MET A 614 3.65 0.11 -18.18
CA MET A 614 3.40 0.76 -16.89
C MET A 614 2.88 2.21 -17.00
N ILE A 615 2.56 2.71 -18.21
CA ILE A 615 2.24 4.14 -18.50
C ILE A 615 0.85 4.39 -19.13
#